data_AF-A0A8T6RDG4-F1
#
_entry.id   AF-A0A8T6RDG4-F1
#
_cell.length_a   1.000
_cell.length_b   1.000
_cell.length_c   1.000
_cell.angle_alpha   90.00
_cell.angle_beta   90.00
_cell.angle_gamma   90.00
#
_symmetry.space_group_name_H-M   'P 1'
#
loop_
_entity.id
_entity.type
_entity.pdbx_description
1 polymer ?
#
loop_
_entity_poly.entity_id
_entity_poly.type
_entity_poly.pdbx_seq_one_letter_code
_entity_poly.pdbx_strand_id
1 'polypeptide(L)'
;MLLSVHEAVVWWEYQHGKPTGEIASEYEDPKTAPQYVFNLFAQSGKQSEREGAESIQLKDTQYVSRVINRARSKIDKALRNQSKSHRLDVESVLESKGLLIGFDYQANSQVFIVYTMKLGVVVWYKHDSYAGKLCPECPKYEECRETLDTVMQEYDIVLRSDEQDLFMTQQSTAIFNKLAAKEDPRYKRSEG
;
A
#
# COMPACT_ATOMS: atom_id res chain seq x y z
N MET A 1 12.79 -0.25 -7.64
CA MET A 1 11.37 -0.29 -7.22
C MET A 1 10.74 -1.61 -7.65
N LEU A 2 9.74 -2.14 -6.92
CA LEU A 2 9.06 -3.39 -7.29
C LEU A 2 8.19 -3.23 -8.55
N LEU A 3 7.51 -2.10 -8.64
CA LEU A 3 6.61 -1.75 -9.75
C LEU A 3 7.34 -0.92 -10.80
N SER A 4 6.93 -1.07 -12.06
CA SER A 4 7.27 -0.11 -13.13
C SER A 4 6.48 1.19 -12.97
N VAL A 5 6.84 2.23 -13.71
CA VAL A 5 6.15 3.54 -13.65
C VAL A 5 4.65 3.42 -13.90
N HIS A 6 4.24 2.74 -14.96
CA HIS A 6 2.81 2.52 -15.26
C HIS A 6 2.12 1.71 -14.16
N GLU A 7 2.78 0.69 -13.62
CA GLU A 7 2.23 -0.12 -12.53
C GLU A 7 2.06 0.71 -11.25
N ALA A 8 3.02 1.57 -10.93
CA ALA A 8 2.98 2.44 -9.75
C ALA A 8 1.89 3.50 -9.85
N VAL A 9 1.72 4.15 -11.01
CA VAL A 9 0.64 5.13 -11.21
C VAL A 9 -0.73 4.48 -11.17
N VAL A 10 -0.92 3.38 -11.88
CA VAL A 10 -2.20 2.67 -11.84
C VAL A 10 -2.48 2.14 -10.43
N TRP A 11 -1.46 1.67 -9.69
CA TRP A 11 -1.61 1.25 -8.30
C TRP A 11 -2.03 2.42 -7.40
N TRP A 12 -1.34 3.55 -7.47
CA TRP A 12 -1.66 4.75 -6.70
C TRP A 12 -3.09 5.20 -6.91
N GLU A 13 -3.50 5.43 -8.17
CA GLU A 13 -4.84 5.91 -8.50
C GLU A 13 -5.92 4.92 -8.07
N TYR A 14 -5.64 3.62 -8.22
CA TYR A 14 -6.55 2.57 -7.76
C TYR A 14 -6.73 2.60 -6.24
N GLN A 15 -5.64 2.71 -5.47
CA GLN A 15 -5.75 2.82 -4.01
C GLN A 15 -6.43 4.12 -3.55
N HIS A 16 -6.39 5.17 -4.38
CA HIS A 16 -7.11 6.43 -4.17
C HIS A 16 -8.54 6.43 -4.71
N GLY A 17 -9.12 5.25 -4.97
CA GLY A 17 -10.54 5.11 -5.23
C GLY A 17 -10.94 5.15 -6.71
N LYS A 18 -10.01 5.34 -7.65
CA LYS A 18 -10.36 5.45 -9.07
C LYS A 18 -10.55 4.07 -9.72
N PRO A 19 -11.68 3.80 -10.39
CA PRO A 19 -11.85 2.60 -11.19
C PRO A 19 -10.97 2.65 -12.44
N THR A 20 -10.70 1.49 -13.04
CA THR A 20 -9.81 1.37 -14.21
C THR A 20 -10.27 2.16 -15.43
N GLY A 21 -11.58 2.42 -15.56
CA GLY A 21 -12.11 3.25 -16.65
C GLY A 21 -11.75 4.71 -16.49
N GLU A 22 -11.91 5.26 -15.29
CA GLU A 22 -11.54 6.64 -14.95
C GLU A 22 -10.03 6.85 -15.10
N ILE A 23 -9.23 5.90 -14.61
CA ILE A 23 -7.77 5.93 -14.79
C ILE A 23 -7.39 5.91 -16.28
N ALA A 24 -8.09 5.15 -17.12
CA ALA A 24 -7.78 5.13 -18.55
C ALA A 24 -8.09 6.47 -19.21
N SER A 25 -9.24 7.08 -18.91
CA SER A 25 -9.63 8.38 -19.46
C SER A 25 -8.73 9.52 -18.99
N GLU A 26 -8.31 9.52 -17.72
CA GLU A 26 -7.47 10.59 -17.18
C GLU A 26 -6.06 10.63 -17.79
N TYR A 27 -5.56 9.48 -18.23
CA TYR A 27 -4.21 9.34 -18.80
C TYR A 27 -4.25 8.99 -20.30
N GLU A 28 -5.37 9.27 -20.98
CA GLU A 28 -5.49 9.08 -22.43
C GLU A 28 -4.47 9.94 -23.18
N ASP A 29 -4.30 11.18 -22.73
CA ASP A 29 -3.27 12.10 -23.19
C ASP A 29 -2.03 12.04 -22.28
N PRO A 30 -0.81 12.22 -22.85
CA PRO A 30 0.40 12.27 -22.06
C PRO A 30 0.36 13.33 -20.96
N LYS A 31 0.58 12.91 -19.71
CA LYS A 31 0.67 13.81 -18.55
C LYS A 31 1.70 13.30 -17.54
N THR A 32 2.16 14.20 -16.68
CA THR A 32 3.05 13.83 -15.57
C THR A 32 2.35 12.91 -14.58
N ALA A 33 3.10 11.96 -14.02
CA ALA A 33 2.64 11.09 -12.95
C ALA A 33 2.14 11.90 -11.73
N PRO A 34 1.28 11.32 -10.87
CA PRO A 34 0.92 11.93 -9.59
C PRO A 34 2.17 12.34 -8.82
N GLN A 35 2.15 13.51 -8.17
CA GLN A 35 3.35 14.09 -7.56
C GLN A 35 4.09 13.11 -6.63
N TYR A 36 3.34 12.31 -5.87
CA TYR A 36 3.91 11.27 -5.01
C TYR A 36 4.72 10.25 -5.81
N VAL A 37 4.13 9.67 -6.86
CA VAL A 37 4.77 8.68 -7.73
C VAL A 37 5.94 9.31 -8.51
N PHE A 38 5.76 10.53 -9.01
CA PHE A 38 6.82 11.27 -9.68
C PHE A 38 8.07 11.39 -8.79
N ASN A 39 7.90 11.82 -7.54
CA ASN A 39 9.00 11.97 -6.60
C ASN A 39 9.75 10.65 -6.33
N LEU A 40 9.04 9.52 -6.28
CA LEU A 40 9.65 8.20 -6.09
C LEU A 40 10.54 7.79 -7.28
N PHE A 41 10.18 8.20 -8.50
CA PHE A 41 10.95 7.88 -9.70
C PHE A 41 11.97 8.96 -10.09
N ALA A 42 11.83 10.19 -9.61
CA ALA A 42 12.76 11.28 -9.90
C ALA A 42 14.21 10.95 -9.48
N GLN A 43 14.37 10.15 -8.42
CA GLN A 43 15.66 9.68 -7.92
C GLN A 43 16.12 8.36 -8.54
N SER A 44 15.39 7.82 -9.53
CA SER A 44 15.76 6.55 -10.16
C SER A 44 17.06 6.69 -10.96
N GLY A 45 17.96 5.72 -10.79
CA GLY A 45 19.17 5.60 -11.59
C GLY A 45 18.91 5.26 -13.07
N LYS A 46 17.67 4.93 -13.45
CA LYS A 46 17.29 4.62 -14.84
C LYS A 46 16.63 5.83 -15.50
N GLN A 47 17.21 6.28 -16.61
CA GLN A 47 16.65 7.38 -17.40
C GLN A 47 15.23 7.10 -17.89
N SER A 48 14.96 5.88 -18.38
CA SER A 48 13.63 5.51 -18.86
C SER A 48 12.53 5.53 -17.78
N GLU A 49 12.89 5.32 -16.51
CA GLU A 49 11.94 5.44 -15.40
C GLU A 49 11.64 6.91 -15.08
N ARG A 50 12.64 7.80 -15.17
CA ARG A 50 12.47 9.25 -14.97
C ARG A 50 11.61 9.87 -16.09
N GLU A 51 11.97 9.62 -17.34
CA GLU A 51 11.20 10.08 -18.52
C GLU A 51 9.78 9.52 -18.51
N GLY A 52 9.63 8.24 -18.14
CA GLY A 52 8.32 7.61 -18.01
C GLY A 52 7.44 8.28 -16.97
N ALA A 53 7.99 8.82 -15.88
CA ALA A 53 7.21 9.53 -14.86
C ALA A 53 6.87 10.97 -15.26
N GLU A 54 7.70 11.60 -16.10
CA GLU A 54 7.46 12.94 -16.65
C GLU A 54 6.30 12.97 -17.65
N SER A 55 6.12 11.88 -18.42
CA SER A 55 5.11 11.77 -19.47
C SER A 55 4.51 10.36 -19.54
N ILE A 56 3.47 10.10 -18.76
CA ILE A 56 2.68 8.87 -18.78
C ILE A 56 1.51 9.00 -19.73
N GLN A 57 1.29 7.93 -20.50
CA GLN A 57 0.08 7.72 -21.30
C GLN A 57 -0.42 6.29 -21.12
N LEU A 58 -1.71 6.13 -20.83
CA LEU A 58 -2.38 4.84 -20.66
C LEU A 58 -3.43 4.67 -21.76
N LYS A 59 -3.27 3.62 -22.57
CA LYS A 59 -3.99 3.48 -23.85
C LYS A 59 -5.52 3.36 -23.71
N ASP A 60 -5.96 2.38 -22.90
CA ASP A 60 -7.37 2.00 -22.81
C ASP A 60 -7.65 1.27 -21.48
N THR A 61 -8.92 1.10 -21.15
CA THR A 61 -9.33 0.43 -19.90
C THR A 61 -8.81 -1.00 -19.79
N GLN A 62 -8.68 -1.71 -20.92
CA GLN A 62 -8.15 -3.08 -20.96
C GLN A 62 -6.64 -3.10 -20.64
N TYR A 63 -5.89 -2.10 -21.11
CA TYR A 63 -4.49 -1.90 -20.79
C TYR A 63 -4.31 -1.60 -19.30
N VAL A 64 -5.08 -0.64 -18.76
CA VAL A 64 -5.06 -0.33 -17.31
C VAL A 64 -5.38 -1.56 -16.47
N SER A 65 -6.40 -2.33 -16.85
CA SER A 65 -6.77 -3.59 -16.18
C SER A 65 -5.63 -4.61 -16.19
N ARG A 66 -4.89 -4.74 -17.28
CA ARG A 66 -3.69 -5.61 -17.35
C ARG A 66 -2.54 -5.07 -16.51
N VAL A 67 -2.35 -3.75 -16.46
CA VAL A 67 -1.31 -3.12 -15.64
C VAL A 67 -1.58 -3.37 -14.16
N ILE A 68 -2.79 -3.11 -13.66
CA ILE A 68 -3.11 -3.33 -12.24
C ILE A 68 -3.00 -4.82 -11.85
N ASN A 69 -3.42 -5.74 -12.72
CA ASN A 69 -3.30 -7.18 -12.44
C ASN A 69 -1.83 -7.64 -12.39
N ARG A 70 -0.95 -7.07 -13.23
CA ARG A 70 0.50 -7.31 -13.13
C ARG A 70 1.09 -6.77 -11.84
N ALA A 71 0.67 -5.57 -11.43
CA ALA A 71 1.09 -4.99 -10.15
C ALA A 71 0.68 -5.89 -8.97
N ARG A 72 -0.59 -6.31 -8.93
CA ARG A 72 -1.14 -7.24 -7.92
C ARG A 72 -0.37 -8.55 -7.86
N SER A 73 -0.08 -9.17 -9.00
CA SER A 73 0.67 -10.43 -9.05
C SER A 73 2.11 -10.28 -8.50
N LYS A 74 2.79 -9.17 -8.82
CA LYS A 74 4.13 -8.88 -8.27
C LYS A 74 4.08 -8.67 -6.75
N ILE A 75 3.08 -7.92 -6.28
CA ILE A 75 2.88 -7.63 -4.86
C ILE A 75 2.54 -8.92 -4.11
N ASP A 76 1.54 -9.69 -4.54
CA ASP A 76 1.16 -10.98 -3.94
C ASP A 76 2.36 -11.91 -3.77
N LYS A 77 3.16 -12.07 -4.83
CA LYS A 77 4.39 -12.87 -4.77
C LYS A 77 5.37 -12.35 -3.72
N ALA A 78 5.54 -11.03 -3.62
CA ALA A 78 6.43 -10.43 -2.63
C ALA A 78 5.91 -10.62 -1.19
N LEU A 79 4.61 -10.45 -0.96
CA LEU A 79 3.96 -10.67 0.35
C LEU A 79 4.10 -12.13 0.80
N ARG A 80 3.80 -13.08 -0.08
CA ARG A 80 3.92 -14.53 0.22
C ARG A 80 5.36 -14.97 0.45
N ASN A 81 6.32 -14.34 -0.22
CA ASN A 81 7.73 -14.61 0.05
C ASN A 81 8.12 -14.15 1.46
N GLN A 82 7.64 -12.99 1.90
CA GLN A 82 7.86 -12.53 3.28
C GLN A 82 7.16 -13.41 4.30
N SER A 83 5.90 -13.82 4.07
CA SER A 83 5.19 -14.70 5.01
C SER A 83 5.91 -16.03 5.19
N LYS A 84 6.45 -16.62 4.12
CA LYS A 84 7.29 -17.83 4.18
C LYS A 84 8.59 -17.60 4.95
N SER A 85 9.27 -16.47 4.71
CA SER A 85 10.51 -16.11 5.41
C SER A 85 10.29 -15.97 6.92
N HIS A 86 9.15 -15.39 7.30
CA HIS A 86 8.74 -15.22 8.69
C HIS A 86 7.99 -16.44 9.27
N ARG A 87 7.81 -17.51 8.49
CA ARG A 87 7.11 -18.75 8.89
C ARG A 87 5.70 -18.49 9.46
N LEU A 88 5.02 -17.51 8.90
CA LEU A 88 3.68 -17.15 9.33
C LEU A 88 2.67 -18.21 8.89
N ASP A 89 1.69 -18.46 9.73
CA ASP A 89 0.43 -19.05 9.33
C ASP A 89 -0.41 -17.99 8.62
N VAL A 90 -0.70 -18.19 7.33
CA VAL A 90 -1.36 -17.17 6.52
C VAL A 90 -2.86 -17.26 6.70
N GLU A 91 -3.45 -16.24 7.33
CA GLU A 91 -4.89 -16.13 7.57
C GLU A 91 -5.62 -15.61 6.34
N SER A 92 -5.09 -14.56 5.70
CA SER A 92 -5.70 -13.97 4.51
C SER A 92 -4.69 -13.25 3.63
N VAL A 93 -4.98 -13.22 2.33
CA VAL A 93 -4.24 -12.41 1.36
C VAL A 93 -5.22 -11.54 0.59
N LEU A 94 -5.06 -10.23 0.72
CA LEU A 94 -5.89 -9.20 0.11
C LEU A 94 -5.09 -8.53 -1.00
N GLU A 95 -4.91 -9.23 -2.11
CA GLU A 95 -4.05 -8.83 -3.23
C GLU A 95 -4.40 -7.45 -3.80
N SER A 96 -5.71 -7.13 -3.86
CA SER A 96 -6.18 -5.82 -4.33
C SER A 96 -5.78 -4.66 -3.44
N LYS A 97 -5.44 -4.94 -2.17
CA LYS A 97 -5.07 -3.97 -1.13
C LYS A 97 -3.60 -4.04 -0.75
N GLY A 98 -2.82 -4.91 -1.41
CA GLY A 98 -1.40 -5.09 -1.12
C GLY A 98 -1.13 -5.52 0.32
N LEU A 99 -2.06 -6.28 0.93
CA LEU A 99 -2.02 -6.66 2.34
C LEU A 99 -2.13 -8.18 2.49
N LEU A 100 -1.30 -8.75 3.36
CA LEU A 100 -1.40 -10.12 3.85
C LEU A 100 -1.52 -10.06 5.38
N ILE A 101 -2.41 -10.87 5.93
CA ILE A 101 -2.59 -11.03 7.38
C ILE A 101 -2.22 -12.47 7.72
N GLY A 102 -1.40 -12.63 8.74
CA GLY A 102 -1.01 -13.94 9.25
C GLY A 102 -0.75 -13.91 10.74
N PHE A 103 -0.39 -15.06 11.28
CA PHE A 103 -0.06 -15.23 12.68
C PHE A 103 1.31 -15.88 12.83
N ASP A 104 2.11 -15.36 13.75
CA ASP A 104 3.38 -15.95 14.16
C ASP A 104 3.16 -16.65 15.52
N TYR A 105 3.11 -17.99 15.51
CA TYR A 105 2.92 -18.76 16.74
C TYR A 105 4.09 -18.68 17.71
N GLN A 106 5.32 -18.38 17.24
CA GLN A 106 6.47 -18.25 18.13
C GLN A 106 6.44 -16.93 18.88
N ALA A 107 6.06 -15.85 18.19
CA ALA A 107 5.86 -14.54 18.78
C ALA A 107 4.49 -14.39 19.47
N ASN A 108 3.57 -15.34 19.27
CA ASN A 108 2.17 -15.28 19.67
C ASN A 108 1.53 -13.94 19.27
N SER A 109 1.70 -13.54 18.02
CA SER A 109 1.31 -12.22 17.54
C SER A 109 0.72 -12.27 16.13
N GLN A 110 -0.30 -11.45 15.90
CA GLN A 110 -0.82 -11.17 14.56
C GLN A 110 0.18 -10.30 13.80
N VAL A 111 0.38 -10.62 12.53
CA VAL A 111 1.34 -9.96 11.66
C VAL A 111 0.63 -9.47 10.41
N PHE A 112 0.80 -8.19 10.11
CA PHE A 112 0.39 -7.57 8.85
C PHE A 112 1.62 -7.45 7.95
N ILE A 113 1.54 -7.95 6.72
CA ILE A 113 2.54 -7.68 5.70
C ILE A 113 1.89 -6.79 4.64
N VAL A 114 2.39 -5.56 4.50
CA VAL A 114 1.84 -4.57 3.59
C VAL A 114 2.89 -4.15 2.56
N TYR A 115 2.47 -3.98 1.31
CA TYR A 115 3.30 -3.37 0.30
C TYR A 115 3.15 -1.85 0.33
N THR A 116 4.26 -1.12 0.20
CA THR A 116 4.28 0.32 -0.06
C THR A 116 5.23 0.60 -1.22
N MET A 117 4.96 1.65 -2.00
CA MET A 117 5.86 2.08 -3.06
C MET A 117 7.14 2.70 -2.48
N LYS A 118 7.03 3.45 -1.38
CA LYS A 118 8.18 4.10 -0.72
C LYS A 118 9.06 3.13 0.08
N LEU A 119 8.49 2.31 0.95
CA LEU A 119 9.25 1.46 1.89
C LEU A 119 9.39 0.01 1.39
N GLY A 120 8.74 -0.34 0.28
CA GLY A 120 8.69 -1.72 -0.19
C GLY A 120 7.75 -2.58 0.67
N VAL A 121 8.07 -3.86 0.84
CA VAL A 121 7.26 -4.75 1.68
C VAL A 121 7.64 -4.55 3.15
N VAL A 122 6.67 -4.13 3.95
CA VAL A 122 6.79 -3.93 5.39
C VAL A 122 6.13 -5.10 6.11
N VAL A 123 6.84 -5.66 7.09
CA VAL A 123 6.31 -6.68 8.01
C VAL A 123 6.06 -6.03 9.36
N TRP A 124 4.80 -5.98 9.78
CA TRP A 124 4.35 -5.29 10.98
C TRP A 124 3.76 -6.29 11.99
N TYR A 125 4.48 -6.53 13.07
CA TYR A 125 3.99 -7.34 14.19
C TYR A 125 3.10 -6.47 15.09
N LYS A 126 1.91 -6.97 15.43
CA LYS A 126 1.09 -6.35 16.45
C LYS A 126 1.80 -6.45 17.81
N HIS A 127 1.89 -5.35 18.52
CA HIS A 127 2.44 -5.32 19.87
C HIS A 127 1.80 -4.19 20.68
N ASP A 128 1.82 -4.32 22.01
CA ASP A 128 1.22 -3.32 22.91
C ASP A 128 2.26 -2.31 23.45
N SER A 129 3.55 -2.65 23.41
CA SER A 129 4.66 -1.79 23.82
C SER A 129 5.97 -2.20 23.16
N TYR A 130 7.00 -1.35 23.22
CA TYR A 130 8.37 -1.71 22.81
C TYR A 130 9.26 -1.80 24.05
N ALA A 131 9.71 -3.01 24.39
CA ALA A 131 10.48 -3.27 25.62
C ALA A 131 9.80 -2.69 26.89
N GLY A 132 8.48 -2.80 26.97
CA GLY A 132 7.67 -2.28 28.09
C GLY A 132 7.36 -0.79 28.02
N LYS A 133 7.87 -0.05 27.03
CA LYS A 133 7.60 1.37 26.84
C LYS A 133 6.43 1.59 25.90
N LEU A 134 5.48 2.41 26.34
CA LEU A 134 4.41 2.91 25.48
C LEU A 134 4.97 4.04 24.59
N CYS A 135 4.31 4.27 23.46
CA CYS A 135 4.54 5.50 22.69
C CYS A 135 3.95 6.68 23.48
N PRO A 136 4.61 7.86 23.56
CA PRO A 136 5.72 8.33 22.72
C PRO A 136 7.14 8.03 23.26
N GLU A 137 7.29 7.36 24.41
CA GLU A 137 8.61 7.11 25.03
C GLU A 137 9.44 6.01 24.34
N CYS A 138 8.89 5.45 23.26
CA CYS A 138 9.48 4.38 22.48
C CYS A 138 10.64 4.92 21.61
N PRO A 139 11.84 4.32 21.64
CA PRO A 139 12.96 4.74 20.80
C PRO A 139 12.73 4.49 19.30
N LYS A 140 11.70 3.72 18.95
CA LYS A 140 11.28 3.44 17.57
C LYS A 140 10.14 4.33 17.08
N TYR A 141 9.76 5.34 17.86
CA TYR A 141 8.58 6.17 17.58
C TYR A 141 8.59 6.75 16.15
N GLU A 142 9.66 7.45 15.77
CA GLU A 142 9.75 8.10 14.45
C GLU A 142 9.68 7.10 13.28
N GLU A 143 10.37 5.96 13.39
CA GLU A 143 10.38 4.90 12.37
C GLU A 143 8.98 4.28 12.19
N CYS A 144 8.30 4.01 13.31
CA CYS A 144 6.93 3.52 13.30
C CYS A 144 5.96 4.55 12.73
N ARG A 145 6.08 5.83 13.12
CA ARG A 145 5.22 6.91 12.64
C ARG A 145 5.38 7.11 11.14
N GLU A 146 6.61 7.19 10.63
CA GLU A 146 6.90 7.30 9.20
C GLU A 146 6.28 6.12 8.41
N THR A 147 6.41 4.91 8.95
CA THR A 147 5.83 3.71 8.33
C THR A 147 4.31 3.80 8.23
N LEU A 148 3.65 4.15 9.34
CA LEU A 148 2.19 4.25 9.40
C LEU A 148 1.67 5.41 8.54
N ASP A 149 2.34 6.56 8.54
CA ASP A 149 2.00 7.70 7.67
C ASP A 149 2.13 7.33 6.19
N THR A 150 3.17 6.59 5.83
CA THR A 150 3.36 6.09 4.46
C THR A 150 2.20 5.19 4.05
N VAL A 151 1.79 4.25 4.91
CA VAL A 151 0.63 3.38 4.63
C VAL A 151 -0.65 4.21 4.52
N MET A 152 -0.88 5.16 5.43
CA MET A 152 -2.07 6.01 5.40
C MET A 152 -2.15 6.85 4.12
N GLN A 153 -1.03 7.44 3.71
CA GLN A 153 -0.94 8.25 2.49
C GLN A 153 -1.14 7.40 1.23
N GLU A 154 -0.45 6.27 1.10
CA GLU A 154 -0.51 5.47 -0.13
C GLU A 154 -1.83 4.74 -0.33
N TYR A 155 -2.53 4.44 0.76
CA TYR A 155 -3.81 3.74 0.73
C TYR A 155 -5.00 4.64 1.04
N ASP A 156 -4.82 5.97 1.08
CA ASP A 156 -5.86 6.95 1.38
C ASP A 156 -6.71 6.53 2.60
N ILE A 157 -6.03 6.33 3.73
CA ILE A 157 -6.63 5.92 5.00
C ILE A 157 -6.62 7.11 5.94
N VAL A 158 -7.81 7.45 6.42
CA VAL A 158 -8.00 8.51 7.42
C VAL A 158 -8.46 7.88 8.73
N LEU A 159 -7.75 8.20 9.81
CA LEU A 159 -8.17 7.89 11.17
C LEU A 159 -9.20 8.91 11.63
N ARG A 160 -10.26 8.43 12.29
CA ARG A 160 -11.23 9.28 12.99
C ARG A 160 -10.54 9.99 14.17
N SER A 161 -11.14 11.06 14.67
CA SER A 161 -10.59 11.82 15.80
C SER A 161 -10.31 10.94 17.02
N ASP A 162 -11.23 10.04 17.38
CA ASP A 162 -11.05 9.09 18.49
C ASP A 162 -9.91 8.11 18.26
N GLU A 163 -9.63 7.75 17.00
CA GLU A 163 -8.53 6.86 16.64
C GLU A 163 -7.18 7.59 16.65
N GLN A 164 -7.14 8.89 16.33
CA GLN A 164 -5.92 9.71 16.36
C GLN A 164 -5.39 9.91 17.78
N ASP A 165 -6.28 9.95 18.77
CA ASP A 165 -5.92 10.11 20.18
C ASP A 165 -5.39 8.82 20.84
N LEU A 166 -5.49 7.68 20.15
CA LEU A 166 -5.00 6.40 20.66
C LEU A 166 -3.47 6.35 20.68
N PHE A 167 -2.91 5.45 21.50
CA PHE A 167 -1.49 5.10 21.38
C PHE A 167 -1.19 4.54 19.99
N MET A 168 0.01 4.82 19.46
CA MET A 168 0.39 4.40 18.11
C MET A 168 0.28 2.89 17.87
N THR A 169 0.48 2.07 18.91
CA THR A 169 0.24 0.62 18.86
C THR A 169 -1.20 0.28 18.49
N GLN A 170 -2.16 0.99 19.07
CA GLN A 170 -3.58 0.86 18.76
C GLN A 170 -3.94 1.54 17.42
N GLN A 171 -3.35 2.70 17.11
CA GLN A 171 -3.51 3.35 15.80
C GLN A 171 -3.12 2.40 14.66
N SER A 172 -2.00 1.68 14.80
CA SER A 172 -1.56 0.72 13.78
C SER A 172 -2.62 -0.34 13.49
N THR A 173 -3.26 -0.87 14.54
CA THR A 173 -4.35 -1.84 14.41
C THR A 173 -5.55 -1.22 13.67
N ALA A 174 -5.92 0.02 14.01
CA ALA A 174 -7.00 0.73 13.32
C ALA A 174 -6.67 0.96 11.83
N ILE A 175 -5.44 1.37 11.50
CA ILE A 175 -4.97 1.58 10.12
C ILE A 175 -5.08 0.27 9.32
N PHE A 176 -4.51 -0.82 9.80
CA PHE A 176 -4.52 -2.10 9.07
C PHE A 176 -5.93 -2.70 8.96
N ASN A 177 -6.78 -2.53 9.98
CA ASN A 177 -8.18 -2.96 9.90
C ASN A 177 -8.96 -2.15 8.87
N LYS A 178 -8.76 -0.84 8.79
CA LYS A 178 -9.36 0.00 7.74
C LYS A 178 -8.87 -0.41 6.36
N LEU A 179 -7.57 -0.67 6.21
CA LEU A 179 -7.02 -1.18 4.95
C LEU A 179 -7.69 -2.52 4.58
N ALA A 180 -7.77 -3.45 5.52
CA ALA A 180 -8.40 -4.75 5.32
C ALA A 180 -9.89 -4.64 4.97
N ALA A 181 -10.59 -3.61 5.48
CA ALA A 181 -12.01 -3.36 5.22
C ALA A 181 -12.29 -2.51 3.97
N LYS A 182 -11.30 -1.78 3.43
CA LYS A 182 -11.47 -0.85 2.31
C LYS A 182 -12.08 -1.52 1.08
N GLU A 183 -13.11 -0.94 0.49
CA GLU A 183 -13.75 -1.49 -0.71
C GLU A 183 -12.89 -1.29 -1.96
N ASP A 184 -12.94 -2.26 -2.88
CA ASP A 184 -12.28 -2.15 -4.16
C ASP A 184 -13.03 -1.15 -5.07
N PRO A 185 -12.36 -0.19 -5.73
CA PRO A 185 -12.94 0.81 -6.64
C PRO A 185 -13.89 0.31 -7.76
N ARG A 186 -14.01 -1.00 -7.97
CA ARG A 186 -14.86 -1.61 -9.01
C ARG A 186 -16.24 -2.05 -8.50
N TYR A 187 -16.53 -1.90 -7.21
CA TYR A 187 -17.78 -2.35 -6.60
C TYR A 187 -18.63 -1.19 -6.07
N LYS A 188 -18.97 -0.22 -6.91
CA LYS A 188 -20.21 0.55 -6.68
C LYS A 188 -21.31 -0.11 -7.50
N ARG A 189 -22.20 -0.85 -6.85
CA ARG A 189 -23.52 -1.12 -7.44
C ARG A 189 -24.09 0.25 -7.77
N SER A 190 -24.38 0.51 -9.04
CA SER A 190 -25.32 1.57 -9.38
C SER A 190 -26.59 1.27 -8.60
N GLU A 191 -26.90 2.05 -7.59
CA GLU A 191 -28.28 2.16 -7.13
C GLU A 191 -29.06 2.64 -8.36
N GLY A 192 -29.89 1.73 -8.89
CA GLY A 192 -30.78 2.00 -10.00
C GLY A 192 -32.03 2.76 -9.55
#